data_AF-A0A924PQ04-F1
#
_entry.id   AF-A0A924PQ04-F1
#
_cell.length_a   1.000
_cell.length_b   1.000
_cell.length_c   1.000
_cell.angle_alpha   90.00
_cell.angle_beta   90.00
_cell.angle_gamma   90.00
#
_symmetry.space_group_name_H-M   'P 1'
#
loop_
_entity.id
_entity.type
_entity.pdbx_description
1 polymer ?
#
loop_
_entity_poly.entity_id
_entity_poly.type
_entity_poly.pdbx_seq_one_letter_code
_entity_poly.pdbx_strand_id
1 'polypeptide(L)'
;MTNNNTAINELITIRDWIRFAVSEFEASDIFYGHGTDNAYDEAVWLIMSALHLPMDTLENFLDARLITSERTTLADFITQRITQHTPTAYLVKEAWLQGLKFYVDERVLIPRSFIAELLNNDSNTSDSNALSLNSWQLSPWIEYPEMVESAADLCTGSGCLGVLLAAAFP
;
A
#
# COMPACT_ATOMS: atom_id res chain seq x y z
N MET A 1 -10.82 -4.51 -24.51
CA MET A 1 -10.34 -5.80 -23.98
C MET A 1 -8.86 -5.86 -24.28
N THR A 2 -8.06 -5.52 -23.30
CA THR A 2 -6.60 -5.54 -23.40
C THR A 2 -6.16 -6.93 -23.79
N ASN A 3 -5.37 -7.04 -24.84
CA ASN A 3 -4.95 -8.35 -25.35
C ASN A 3 -3.85 -8.89 -24.42
N ASN A 4 -4.24 -9.43 -23.25
CA ASN A 4 -3.32 -9.86 -22.19
C ASN A 4 -2.22 -10.78 -22.72
N ASN A 5 -2.55 -11.60 -23.72
CA ASN A 5 -1.58 -12.50 -24.35
C ASN A 5 -0.48 -11.73 -25.11
N THR A 6 -0.80 -10.59 -25.74
CA THR A 6 0.20 -9.72 -26.36
C THR A 6 1.11 -9.10 -25.31
N ALA A 7 0.52 -8.53 -24.24
CA ALA A 7 1.28 -7.91 -23.15
C ALA A 7 2.23 -8.93 -22.47
N ILE A 8 1.74 -10.13 -22.16
CA ILE A 8 2.54 -11.21 -21.56
C ILE A 8 3.73 -11.60 -22.43
N ASN A 9 3.59 -11.59 -23.76
CA ASN A 9 4.65 -12.01 -24.66
C ASN A 9 5.64 -10.88 -25.00
N GLU A 10 5.16 -9.64 -25.12
CA GLU A 10 5.96 -8.50 -25.61
C GLU A 10 6.58 -7.64 -24.51
N LEU A 11 5.94 -7.53 -23.34
CA LEU A 11 6.49 -6.76 -22.22
C LEU A 11 7.48 -7.64 -21.46
N ILE A 12 8.73 -7.19 -21.39
CA ILE A 12 9.84 -8.01 -20.89
C ILE A 12 10.31 -7.54 -19.52
N THR A 13 10.39 -6.22 -19.30
CA THR A 13 11.01 -5.62 -18.11
C THR A 13 9.98 -5.03 -17.15
N ILE A 14 10.35 -4.83 -15.89
CA ILE A 14 9.51 -4.13 -14.91
C ILE A 14 9.10 -2.74 -15.43
N ARG A 15 10.01 -2.02 -16.09
CA ARG A 15 9.72 -0.73 -16.74
C ARG A 15 8.61 -0.84 -17.79
N ASP A 16 8.62 -1.89 -18.61
CA ASP A 16 7.57 -2.12 -19.62
C ASP A 16 6.21 -2.30 -18.96
N TRP A 17 6.16 -3.09 -17.88
CA TRP A 17 4.95 -3.37 -17.11
C TRP A 17 4.41 -2.15 -16.37
N ILE A 18 5.27 -1.33 -15.74
CA ILE A 18 4.83 -0.08 -15.12
C ILE A 18 4.23 0.86 -16.17
N ARG A 19 4.95 1.09 -17.27
CA ARG A 19 4.47 1.98 -18.34
C ARG A 19 3.14 1.49 -18.91
N PHE A 20 2.97 0.18 -19.09
CA PHE A 20 1.73 -0.42 -19.57
C PHE A 20 0.59 -0.27 -18.55
N ALA A 21 0.82 -0.63 -17.28
CA ALA A 21 -0.18 -0.52 -16.22
C ALA A 21 -0.67 0.92 -16.06
N VAL A 22 0.23 1.91 -16.05
CA VAL A 22 -0.14 3.33 -16.01
C VAL A 22 -1.04 3.72 -17.17
N SER A 23 -0.71 3.27 -18.40
CA SER A 23 -1.51 3.58 -19.58
C SER A 23 -2.93 2.97 -19.49
N GLU A 24 -3.04 1.73 -19.00
CA GLU A 24 -4.33 1.06 -18.80
C GLU A 24 -5.15 1.70 -17.68
N PHE A 25 -4.48 2.10 -16.59
CA PHE A 25 -5.11 2.74 -15.43
C PHE A 25 -5.68 4.10 -15.79
N GLU A 26 -4.90 4.98 -16.43
CA GLU A 26 -5.34 6.29 -16.92
C GLU A 26 -6.45 6.20 -17.99
N ALA A 27 -6.46 5.12 -18.77
CA ALA A 27 -7.51 4.87 -19.77
C ALA A 27 -8.79 4.24 -19.18
N SER A 28 -8.82 3.96 -17.88
CA SER A 28 -9.93 3.30 -17.17
C SER A 28 -10.58 4.22 -16.13
N ASP A 29 -11.80 3.91 -15.72
CA ASP A 29 -12.56 4.72 -14.75
C ASP A 29 -12.33 4.24 -13.30
N ILE A 30 -11.06 3.93 -12.98
CA ILE A 30 -10.68 3.46 -11.65
C ILE A 30 -10.38 4.62 -10.70
N PHE A 31 -10.76 4.46 -9.44
CA PHE A 31 -10.48 5.43 -8.39
C PHE A 31 -9.18 5.13 -7.63
N TYR A 32 -8.40 6.17 -7.35
CA TYR A 32 -7.21 6.15 -6.48
C TYR A 32 -7.56 6.79 -5.13
N GLY A 33 -7.00 6.28 -4.03
CA GLY A 33 -7.29 6.77 -2.68
C GLY A 33 -7.22 5.70 -1.59
N HIS A 34 -6.75 4.49 -1.94
CA HIS A 34 -6.59 3.36 -1.03
C HIS A 34 -5.14 3.14 -0.59
N GLY A 35 -4.30 4.17 -0.73
CA GLY A 35 -2.86 4.13 -0.45
C GLY A 35 -2.05 5.00 -1.41
N THR A 36 -2.61 5.27 -2.60
CA THR A 36 -2.03 6.09 -3.67
C THR A 36 -3.08 7.07 -4.18
N ASP A 37 -2.66 8.16 -4.83
CA ASP A 37 -3.57 9.18 -5.40
C ASP A 37 -3.46 9.31 -6.93
N ASN A 38 -2.57 8.54 -7.57
CA ASN A 38 -2.33 8.60 -9.00
C ASN A 38 -2.02 7.21 -9.59
N ALA A 39 -2.14 7.10 -10.92
CA ALA A 39 -1.95 5.84 -11.63
C ALA A 39 -0.52 5.29 -11.56
N TYR A 40 0.48 6.15 -11.51
CA TYR A 40 1.89 5.74 -11.46
C TYR A 40 2.22 5.04 -10.15
N ASP A 41 1.90 5.67 -9.02
CA ASP A 41 2.17 5.07 -7.71
C ASP A 41 1.34 3.80 -7.49
N GLU A 42 0.09 3.76 -7.98
CA GLU A 42 -0.74 2.55 -7.95
C GLU A 42 -0.11 1.40 -8.77
N ALA A 43 0.45 1.70 -9.94
CA ALA A 43 1.12 0.72 -10.79
C ALA A 43 2.43 0.21 -10.19
N VAL A 44 3.26 1.12 -9.66
CA VAL A 44 4.50 0.76 -8.96
C VAL A 44 4.17 -0.13 -7.77
N TRP A 45 3.19 0.26 -6.97
CA TRP A 45 2.74 -0.53 -5.83
C TRP A 45 2.30 -1.93 -6.24
N LEU A 46 1.36 -2.04 -7.18
CA LEU A 46 0.84 -3.34 -7.62
C LEU A 46 1.96 -4.26 -8.13
N ILE A 47 2.87 -3.73 -8.96
CA ILE A 47 3.92 -4.52 -9.61
C ILE A 47 4.99 -4.94 -8.61
N MET A 48 5.52 -4.00 -7.81
CA MET A 48 6.56 -4.30 -6.83
C MET A 48 6.07 -5.30 -5.79
N SER A 49 4.85 -5.10 -5.27
CA SER A 49 4.24 -6.01 -4.31
C SER A 49 3.95 -7.40 -4.88
N ALA A 50 3.40 -7.48 -6.09
CA ALA A 50 3.14 -8.77 -6.75
C ALA A 50 4.42 -9.58 -7.02
N LEU A 51 5.54 -8.89 -7.25
CA LEU A 51 6.87 -9.48 -7.43
C LEU A 51 7.62 -9.69 -6.10
N HIS A 52 7.02 -9.35 -4.97
CA HIS A 52 7.64 -9.43 -3.63
C HIS A 52 8.94 -8.60 -3.52
N LEU A 53 8.98 -7.44 -4.18
CA LEU A 53 10.13 -6.53 -4.18
C LEU A 53 9.92 -5.38 -3.18
N PRO A 54 11.00 -4.86 -2.54
CA PRO A 54 10.90 -3.71 -1.65
C PRO A 54 10.58 -2.41 -2.41
N MET A 55 9.57 -1.66 -1.94
CA MET A 55 9.07 -0.45 -2.62
C MET A 55 10.11 0.67 -2.78
N ASP A 56 11.05 0.78 -1.84
CA ASP A 56 12.12 1.79 -1.79
C ASP A 56 13.28 1.50 -2.77
N THR A 57 13.22 0.40 -3.51
CA THR A 57 14.31 -0.08 -4.37
C THR A 57 13.94 -0.22 -5.85
N LEU A 58 12.84 0.44 -6.28
CA LEU A 58 12.34 0.37 -7.66
C LEU A 58 13.43 0.53 -8.73
N GLU A 59 14.30 1.53 -8.59
CA GLU A 59 15.34 1.85 -9.57
C GLU A 59 16.29 0.68 -9.84
N ASN A 60 16.53 -0.18 -8.85
CA ASN A 60 17.42 -1.34 -8.98
C ASN A 60 16.86 -2.39 -9.95
N PHE A 61 15.56 -2.41 -10.18
CA PHE A 61 14.88 -3.50 -10.87
C PHE A 61 14.21 -3.09 -12.18
N LEU A 62 14.21 -1.81 -12.56
CA LEU A 62 13.50 -1.32 -13.74
C LEU A 62 13.83 -2.11 -15.02
N ASP A 63 15.09 -2.48 -15.21
CA ASP A 63 15.56 -3.21 -16.40
C ASP A 63 15.63 -4.74 -16.18
N ALA A 64 15.17 -5.22 -15.02
CA ALA A 64 15.08 -6.65 -14.72
C ALA A 64 14.00 -7.31 -15.60
N ARG A 65 14.33 -8.49 -16.14
CA ARG A 65 13.42 -9.25 -17.00
C ARG A 65 12.57 -10.18 -16.18
N LEU A 66 11.28 -10.21 -16.51
CA LEU A 66 10.30 -11.06 -15.84
C LEU A 66 10.15 -12.40 -16.55
N ILE A 67 9.99 -13.47 -15.77
CA ILE A 67 9.61 -14.78 -16.30
C ILE A 67 8.11 -14.80 -16.64
N THR A 68 7.69 -15.75 -17.48
CA THR A 68 6.31 -15.81 -17.96
C THR A 68 5.28 -15.89 -16.83
N SER A 69 5.55 -16.62 -15.74
CA SER A 69 4.63 -16.70 -14.61
C SER A 69 4.41 -15.35 -13.92
N GLU A 70 5.48 -14.55 -13.75
CA GLU A 70 5.38 -13.20 -13.18
C GLU A 70 4.53 -12.30 -14.09
N ARG A 71 4.81 -12.34 -15.40
CA ARG A 71 4.05 -11.58 -16.41
C ARG A 71 2.57 -11.95 -16.44
N THR A 72 2.24 -13.23 -16.30
CA THR A 72 0.85 -13.69 -16.19
C THR A 72 0.20 -13.13 -14.92
N THR A 73 0.85 -13.23 -13.77
CA THR A 73 0.33 -12.67 -12.51
C THR A 73 0.06 -11.16 -12.62
N LEU A 74 1.00 -10.40 -13.21
CA LEU A 74 0.84 -8.95 -13.40
C LEU A 74 -0.33 -8.64 -14.33
N ALA A 75 -0.46 -9.36 -15.45
CA ALA A 75 -1.58 -9.19 -16.38
C ALA A 75 -2.93 -9.44 -15.68
N ASP A 76 -3.01 -10.50 -14.87
CA ASP A 76 -4.23 -10.86 -14.15
C ASP A 76 -4.60 -9.80 -13.09
N PHE A 77 -3.62 -9.28 -12.35
CA PHE A 77 -3.85 -8.24 -11.35
C PHE A 77 -4.26 -6.92 -11.99
N ILE A 78 -3.58 -6.48 -13.06
CA ILE A 78 -3.97 -5.29 -13.82
C ILE A 78 -5.38 -5.44 -14.36
N THR A 79 -5.72 -6.61 -14.92
CA THR A 79 -7.07 -6.90 -15.43
C THR A 79 -8.12 -6.82 -14.34
N GLN A 80 -7.88 -7.43 -13.18
CA GLN A 80 -8.80 -7.33 -12.04
C GLN A 80 -8.94 -5.89 -11.56
N ARG A 81 -7.84 -5.15 -11.50
CA ARG A 81 -7.83 -3.75 -11.07
C ARG A 81 -8.71 -2.87 -11.95
N ILE A 82 -8.67 -3.05 -13.26
CA ILE A 82 -9.44 -2.25 -14.23
C ILE A 82 -10.87 -2.75 -14.45
N THR A 83 -11.10 -4.07 -14.45
CA THR A 83 -12.43 -4.63 -14.80
C THR A 83 -13.33 -4.85 -13.59
N GLN A 84 -12.75 -5.23 -12.46
CA GLN A 84 -13.49 -5.51 -11.22
C GLN A 84 -13.38 -4.34 -10.23
N HIS A 85 -12.54 -3.35 -10.54
CA HIS A 85 -12.24 -2.21 -9.68
C HIS A 85 -11.71 -2.64 -8.30
N THR A 86 -11.12 -3.85 -8.22
CA THR A 86 -10.56 -4.39 -6.98
C THR A 86 -9.35 -3.55 -6.58
N PRO A 87 -9.34 -2.91 -5.39
CA PRO A 87 -8.21 -2.12 -4.92
C PRO A 87 -6.91 -2.91 -4.92
N THR A 88 -5.79 -2.27 -5.27
CA THR A 88 -4.46 -2.90 -5.25
C THR A 88 -4.17 -3.58 -3.91
N ALA A 89 -4.51 -2.93 -2.80
CA ALA A 89 -4.35 -3.48 -1.45
C ALA A 89 -4.89 -4.91 -1.31
N TYR A 90 -6.04 -5.21 -1.90
CA TYR A 90 -6.68 -6.52 -1.82
C TYR A 90 -6.12 -7.52 -2.83
N LEU A 91 -5.61 -7.05 -3.96
CA LEU A 91 -4.93 -7.89 -4.95
C LEU A 91 -3.61 -8.42 -4.39
N VAL A 92 -2.83 -7.55 -3.75
CA VAL A 92 -1.52 -7.89 -3.18
C VAL A 92 -1.57 -8.30 -1.70
N LYS A 93 -2.76 -8.22 -1.08
CA LYS A 93 -3.05 -8.57 0.31
C LYS A 93 -2.23 -7.79 1.35
N GLU A 94 -1.92 -6.54 1.06
CA GLU A 94 -1.16 -5.66 1.95
C GLU A 94 -1.58 -4.20 1.84
N ALA A 95 -1.43 -3.46 2.93
CA ALA A 95 -1.64 -2.02 3.01
C ALA A 95 -0.71 -1.40 4.05
N TRP A 96 -0.36 -0.12 3.89
CA TRP A 96 0.53 0.60 4.81
C TRP A 96 -0.25 1.64 5.60
N LEU A 97 0.09 1.79 6.88
CA LEU A 97 -0.40 2.85 7.73
C LEU A 97 0.72 3.22 8.70
N GLN A 98 1.12 4.50 8.73
CA GLN A 98 2.19 5.01 9.60
C GLN A 98 3.49 4.20 9.50
N GLY A 99 3.92 3.88 8.27
CA GLY A 99 5.14 3.10 7.99
C GLY A 99 5.03 1.59 8.26
N LEU A 100 3.96 1.13 8.91
CA LEU A 100 3.73 -0.29 9.17
C LEU A 100 2.92 -0.95 8.06
N LYS A 101 3.30 -2.18 7.71
CA LYS A 101 2.61 -3.00 6.71
C LYS A 101 1.65 -3.97 7.38
N PHE A 102 0.39 -3.97 6.94
CA PHE A 102 -0.68 -4.82 7.45
C PHE A 102 -1.21 -5.75 6.36
N TYR A 103 -1.56 -6.97 6.74
CA TYR A 103 -2.29 -7.88 5.88
C TYR A 103 -3.75 -7.40 5.75
N VAL A 104 -4.26 -7.35 4.52
CA VAL A 104 -5.65 -6.96 4.25
C VAL A 104 -6.28 -7.84 3.17
N ASP A 105 -7.58 -8.03 3.26
CA ASP A 105 -8.39 -8.65 2.22
C ASP A 105 -9.81 -8.10 2.26
N GLU A 106 -10.67 -8.62 1.39
CA GLU A 106 -12.06 -8.18 1.24
C GLU A 106 -12.92 -8.30 2.52
N ARG A 107 -12.42 -8.95 3.58
CA ARG A 107 -13.10 -9.10 4.87
C ARG A 107 -12.81 -7.94 5.82
N VAL A 108 -11.86 -7.06 5.50
CA VAL A 108 -11.46 -5.91 6.32
C VAL A 108 -11.41 -4.61 5.51
N LEU A 109 -11.66 -3.49 6.17
CA LEU A 109 -11.46 -2.18 5.55
C LEU A 109 -9.96 -1.91 5.35
N ILE A 110 -9.62 -1.29 4.21
CA ILE A 110 -8.25 -0.84 3.94
C ILE A 110 -7.86 0.23 4.97
N PRO A 111 -6.74 0.07 5.72
CA PRO A 111 -6.27 0.99 6.74
C PRO A 111 -6.19 2.45 6.27
N ARG A 112 -7.05 3.32 6.80
CA ARG A 112 -7.09 4.78 6.47
C ARG A 112 -7.60 5.64 7.64
N SER A 113 -7.16 5.35 8.86
CA SER A 113 -7.69 6.05 10.04
C SER A 113 -6.97 7.37 10.30
N PHE A 114 -7.71 8.47 10.38
CA PHE A 114 -7.19 9.75 10.88
C PHE A 114 -6.67 9.67 12.32
N ILE A 115 -7.17 8.72 13.12
CA ILE A 115 -6.64 8.50 14.48
C ILE A 115 -5.17 8.08 14.42
N ALA A 116 -4.75 7.38 13.36
CA ALA A 116 -3.34 7.00 13.21
C ALA A 116 -2.41 8.21 13.09
N GLU A 117 -2.85 9.28 12.41
CA GLU A 117 -2.12 10.55 12.34
C GLU A 117 -2.09 11.26 13.69
N LEU A 118 -3.14 11.10 14.50
CA LEU A 118 -3.18 11.61 15.87
C LEU A 118 -2.36 10.78 16.86
N LEU A 119 -1.75 9.66 16.46
CA LEU A 119 -0.90 8.83 17.30
C LEU A 119 0.60 9.04 17.04
N ASN A 120 0.95 9.60 15.88
CA ASN A 120 2.34 9.75 15.44
C ASN A 120 2.55 11.13 14.80
N ASN A 121 3.62 11.83 15.17
CA ASN A 121 4.00 13.05 14.47
C ASN A 121 5.41 12.93 13.94
N ASP A 122 5.51 12.34 12.76
CA ASP A 122 6.72 12.45 11.99
C ASP A 122 6.42 12.91 10.56
N SER A 123 5.90 14.14 10.45
CA SER A 123 5.66 14.78 9.15
C SER A 123 6.95 15.28 8.48
N ASN A 124 8.14 15.09 9.09
CA ASN A 124 9.41 15.67 8.64
C ASN A 124 10.58 14.70 8.55
N THR A 125 10.39 13.39 8.75
CA THR A 125 11.48 12.43 8.61
C THR A 125 11.43 11.81 7.22
N SER A 126 12.46 12.12 6.43
CA SER A 126 12.72 11.55 5.10
C SER A 126 13.07 10.06 5.14
N ASP A 127 13.15 9.46 6.33
CA ASP A 127 13.28 8.02 6.55
C ASP A 127 11.91 7.42 6.90
N SER A 128 11.20 6.88 5.91
CA SER A 128 9.90 6.22 6.06
C SER A 128 9.93 4.91 6.88
N ASN A 129 11.10 4.51 7.39
CA ASN A 129 11.31 3.31 8.18
C ASN A 129 11.67 3.60 9.65
N ALA A 130 11.86 4.86 10.03
CA ALA A 130 12.07 5.23 11.42
C ALA A 130 10.73 5.65 12.03
N LEU A 131 10.16 4.81 12.88
CA LEU A 131 9.10 5.22 13.79
C LEU A 131 9.70 6.21 14.81
N SER A 132 9.69 7.51 14.52
CA SER A 132 9.89 8.51 15.57
C SER A 132 8.61 8.58 16.42
N LEU A 133 8.49 7.64 17.35
CA LEU A 133 7.36 7.51 18.29
C LEU A 133 7.37 8.62 19.34
N ASN A 134 7.50 9.89 18.97
CA ASN A 134 7.29 10.98 19.90
C ASN A 134 6.78 12.18 19.12
N SER A 135 5.53 12.56 19.31
CA SER A 135 5.24 13.93 19.78
C SER A 135 3.75 14.23 19.97
N TRP A 136 2.81 13.41 19.49
CA TRP A 136 1.38 13.72 19.62
C TRP A 136 0.59 12.47 19.98
N GLN A 137 0.81 11.90 21.17
CA GLN A 137 0.00 10.80 21.73
C GLN A 137 -1.43 11.30 22.09
N LEU A 138 -2.22 11.68 21.08
CA LEU A 138 -3.56 12.26 21.24
C LEU A 138 -3.56 13.60 22.01
N SER A 139 -2.51 14.40 21.88
CA SER A 139 -2.50 15.77 22.41
C SER A 139 -3.44 16.69 21.61
N PRO A 140 -4.18 17.62 22.24
CA PRO A 140 -4.15 17.98 23.67
C PRO A 140 -5.14 17.20 24.55
N TRP A 141 -5.78 16.16 24.01
CA TRP A 141 -6.86 15.45 24.70
C TRP A 141 -6.36 14.57 25.86
N ILE A 142 -5.08 14.17 25.83
CA ILE A 142 -4.41 13.46 26.92
C ILE A 142 -3.29 14.35 27.47
N GLU A 143 -3.41 14.76 28.73
CA GLU A 143 -2.44 15.65 29.40
C GLU A 143 -1.15 14.92 29.81
N TYR A 144 -1.30 13.66 30.27
CA TYR A 144 -0.18 12.80 30.72
C TYR A 144 -0.20 11.46 29.97
N PRO A 145 0.23 11.41 28.70
CA PRO A 145 0.25 10.18 27.89
C PRO A 145 0.98 9.00 28.53
N GLU A 146 2.03 9.26 29.31
CA GLU A 146 2.82 8.27 30.03
C GLU A 146 2.04 7.53 31.13
N MET A 147 0.88 8.06 31.53
CA MET A 147 -0.01 7.45 32.52
C MET A 147 -1.08 6.54 31.89
N VAL A 148 -1.12 6.42 30.56
CA VAL A 148 -2.07 5.54 29.87
C VAL A 148 -1.61 4.09 30.00
N GLU A 149 -2.23 3.34 30.92
CA GLU A 149 -1.93 1.91 31.13
C GLU A 149 -2.80 0.96 30.29
N SER A 150 -3.90 1.47 29.70
CA SER A 150 -4.81 0.66 28.90
C SER A 150 -5.48 1.46 27.79
N ALA A 151 -5.60 0.85 26.62
CA ALA A 151 -6.29 1.39 25.45
C ALA A 151 -7.13 0.29 24.80
N ALA A 152 -8.22 0.69 24.13
CA ALA A 152 -9.11 -0.24 23.42
C ALA A 152 -9.40 0.29 22.01
N ASP A 153 -9.13 -0.56 21.01
CA ASP A 153 -9.50 -0.31 19.61
C ASP A 153 -10.82 -1.05 19.29
N LEU A 154 -11.92 -0.30 19.26
CA LEU A 154 -13.24 -0.85 19.01
C LEU A 154 -13.48 -0.96 17.51
N CYS A 155 -13.93 -2.15 17.06
CA CYS A 155 -14.10 -2.47 15.64
C CYS A 155 -12.77 -2.47 14.85
N THR A 156 -11.70 -3.00 15.47
CA THR A 156 -10.31 -2.98 14.99
C THR A 156 -10.06 -3.44 13.56
N GLY A 157 -10.96 -4.24 12.96
CA GLY A 157 -10.84 -4.68 11.57
C GLY A 157 -9.52 -5.43 11.33
N SER A 158 -8.62 -4.81 10.56
CA SER A 158 -7.28 -5.33 10.28
C SER A 158 -6.31 -5.29 11.49
N GLY A 159 -6.71 -4.74 12.63
CA GLY A 159 -5.85 -4.63 13.81
C GLY A 159 -4.97 -3.38 13.84
N CYS A 160 -5.03 -2.53 12.81
CA CYS A 160 -4.00 -1.54 12.57
C CYS A 160 -3.91 -0.45 13.65
N LEU A 161 -5.03 0.05 14.15
CA LEU A 161 -5.04 1.04 15.23
C LEU A 161 -4.61 0.43 16.57
N GLY A 162 -5.06 -0.77 16.90
CA GLY A 162 -4.61 -1.49 18.09
C GLY A 162 -3.09 -1.68 18.13
N VAL A 163 -2.49 -2.05 16.99
CA VAL A 163 -1.02 -2.15 16.87
C VAL A 163 -0.35 -0.79 17.03
N LEU A 164 -0.87 0.26 16.41
CA LEU A 164 -0.33 1.62 16.55
C LEU A 164 -0.48 2.16 17.97
N LEU A 165 -1.59 1.86 18.65
CA LEU A 165 -1.82 2.23 20.05
C LEU A 165 -0.80 1.55 20.98
N ALA A 166 -0.54 0.25 20.78
CA ALA A 166 0.47 -0.47 21.56
C ALA A 166 1.89 0.07 21.33
N ALA A 167 2.18 0.60 20.14
CA ALA A 167 3.45 1.26 19.86
C ALA A 167 3.52 2.67 20.48
N ALA A 168 2.41 3.41 20.49
CA ALA A 168 2.35 4.77 21.03
C ALA A 168 2.29 4.81 22.57
N PHE A 169 1.71 3.79 23.22
CA PHE A 169 1.57 3.64 24.67
C PHE A 169 2.09 2.26 25.12
N PRO A 170 3.43 2.10 25.23
CA PRO A 170 4.07 0.81 25.53
C PRO A 170 3.95 0.35 26.99
#